data_AF-A0A5Q2MIA0-F1
#
_entry.id   AF-A0A5Q2MIA0-F1
#
_cell.length_a   1.000
_cell.length_b   1.000
_cell.length_c   1.000
_cell.angle_alpha   90.00
_cell.angle_beta   90.00
_cell.angle_gamma   90.00
#
_symmetry.space_group_name_H-M   'P 1'
#
loop_
_entity.id
_entity.type
_entity.pdbx_description
1 polymer ?
#
loop_
_entity_poly.entity_id
_entity_poly.type
_entity_poly.pdbx_seq_one_letter_code
_entity_poly.pdbx_strand_id
1 'polypeptide(L)' 'MDAVTHRLKIADLAGRLISEFEGILVPGQVMRLVYQADRLVLRSASSTDDPVVLCEQIARRLLDDRVVHEARRRTVA' A
#
# COMPACT_ATOMS: atom_id res chain seq x y z
N MET A 1 6.20 4.90 -19.29
CA MET A 1 6.26 5.99 -18.30
C MET A 1 7.60 5.89 -17.61
N ASP A 2 8.38 6.97 -17.54
CA ASP A 2 9.69 6.92 -16.88
C ASP A 2 9.56 6.90 -15.34
N ALA A 3 10.61 6.43 -14.67
CA ALA A 3 10.62 6.23 -13.23
C ALA A 3 10.48 7.54 -12.43
N VAL A 4 10.90 8.67 -12.99
CA VAL A 4 10.83 9.98 -12.34
C VAL A 4 9.38 10.47 -12.30
N THR A 5 8.71 10.41 -13.44
CA THR A 5 7.29 10.77 -13.57
C THR A 5 6.42 9.86 -12.71
N HIS A 6 6.74 8.55 -12.64
CA HIS A 6 6.03 7.62 -11.77
C HIS A 6 6.15 8.01 -10.30
N ARG A 7 7.38 8.26 -9.84
CA ARG A 7 7.66 8.66 -8.46
C ARG A 7 6.95 9.96 -8.07
N LEU A 8 6.88 10.95 -8.97
CA LEU A 8 6.16 12.20 -8.73
C LEU A 8 4.66 11.95 -8.52
N LYS A 9 4.02 11.15 -9.39
CA LYS A 9 2.60 10.82 -9.24
C LYS A 9 2.29 10.07 -7.94
N ILE A 10 3.19 9.18 -7.51
CA ILE A 10 3.05 8.47 -6.23
C ILE A 10 3.20 9.43 -5.04
N ALA A 11 4.12 10.38 -5.11
CA ALA A 11 4.28 11.41 -4.08
C ALA A 11 3.03 12.32 -4.01
N ASP A 12 2.49 12.74 -5.15
CA ASP A 12 1.27 13.55 -5.23
C ASP A 12 0.05 12.79 -4.69
N LEU A 13 -0.06 11.50 -5.01
CA LEU A 13 -1.09 10.62 -4.44
C LEU A 13 -0.97 10.55 -2.91
N ALA A 14 0.24 10.36 -2.40
CA ALA A 14 0.46 10.30 -0.96
C ALA A 14 0.13 11.63 -0.28
N GLY A 15 0.49 12.77 -0.89
CA GLY A 15 0.12 14.10 -0.39
C GLY A 15 -1.40 14.27 -0.26
N ARG A 16 -2.17 13.90 -1.30
CA ARG A 16 -3.64 13.96 -1.25
C ARG A 16 -4.23 13.06 -0.17
N LEU A 17 -3.73 11.83 -0.03
CA LEU A 17 -4.20 10.90 0.98
C LEU A 17 -3.82 11.33 2.41
N ILE A 18 -2.68 12.00 2.59
CA ILE A 18 -2.32 12.57 3.90
C ILE A 18 -3.35 13.61 4.32
N SER A 19 -3.76 14.50 3.41
CA SER A 19 -4.80 15.49 3.68
C SER A 19 -6.16 14.83 3.93
N GLU A 20 -6.52 13.79 3.17
CA GLU A 20 -7.81 13.10 3.31
C GLU A 20 -7.94 12.35 4.64
N PHE A 21 -6.85 11.75 5.12
CA PHE A 21 -6.82 10.96 6.36
C PHE A 21 -6.21 11.73 7.54
N GLU A 22 -6.17 13.07 7.45
CA GLU A 22 -5.65 13.92 8.52
C GLU A 22 -6.42 13.68 9.83
N GLY A 23 -5.70 13.58 10.94
CA GLY A 23 -6.28 13.29 12.26
C GLY A 23 -6.69 11.84 12.50
N ILE A 24 -6.74 11.00 11.46
CA ILE A 24 -7.02 9.56 11.58
C ILE A 24 -5.71 8.76 11.55
N LEU A 25 -4.84 9.06 10.59
CA LEU A 25 -3.55 8.39 10.40
C LEU A 25 -2.41 9.40 10.44
N VAL A 26 -1.27 9.01 11.01
CA VAL A 26 -0.07 9.87 10.93
C VAL A 26 0.47 9.87 9.50
N PRO A 27 1.02 10.99 8.99
CA PRO A 27 1.48 11.10 7.60
C PRO A 27 2.46 9.98 7.19
N GLY A 28 3.34 9.55 8.11
CA GLY A 28 4.27 8.46 7.87
C GLY A 28 3.60 7.09 7.63
N GLN A 29 2.43 6.84 8.20
CA GLN A 29 1.64 5.63 7.94
C GLN A 29 1.03 5.66 6.54
N VAL A 30 0.43 6.80 6.16
CA VAL A 30 -0.15 6.99 4.82
C VAL A 30 0.93 6.81 3.75
N MET A 31 2.08 7.48 3.89
CA MET A 31 3.23 7.32 2.98
C MET A 31 3.65 5.87 2.84
N ARG A 32 3.76 5.15 3.97
CA ARG A 32 4.17 3.75 3.98
C ARG A 32 3.18 2.85 3.23
N LEU A 33 1.88 3.06 3.43
CA LEU A 33 0.83 2.30 2.74
C LEU A 33 0.84 2.57 1.23
N VAL A 34 0.96 3.84 0.83
CA VAL A 34 1.02 4.23 -0.59
C VAL A 34 2.21 3.57 -1.29
N TYR A 35 3.41 3.60 -0.70
CA TYR A 35 4.58 2.93 -1.28
C TYR A 35 4.52 1.40 -1.22
N GLN A 36 3.75 0.82 -0.29
CA GLN A 36 3.50 -0.62 -0.29
C GLN A 36 2.55 -1.01 -1.42
N ALA A 37 1.49 -0.24 -1.63
CA ALA A 37 0.55 -0.43 -2.74
C ALA A 37 1.27 -0.27 -4.10
N ASP A 38 2.08 0.77 -4.25
CA ASP A 38 2.87 1.01 -5.48
C ASP A 38 3.79 -0.17 -5.81
N ARG A 39 4.55 -0.67 -4.82
CA ARG A 39 5.41 -1.86 -5.00
C ARG A 39 4.63 -3.13 -5.32
N LEU A 40 3.38 -3.23 -4.88
CA LEU A 40 2.54 -4.36 -5.21
C LEU A 40 2.10 -4.27 -6.67
N VAL A 41 1.58 -3.11 -7.08
CA VAL A 41 1.19 -2.83 -8.47
C VAL A 41 2.36 -3.03 -9.44
N LEU A 42 3.56 -2.51 -9.12
CA LEU A 42 4.73 -2.69 -9.97
C LEU A 42 5.16 -4.16 -10.11
N ARG A 43 5.05 -4.96 -9.04
CA ARG A 43 5.34 -6.40 -9.10
C ARG A 43 4.30 -7.14 -9.92
N SER A 44 3.02 -6.80 -9.76
CA SER A 44 1.95 -7.44 -10.52
C SER A 44 1.93 -7.02 -11.99
N ALA A 45 2.29 -5.77 -12.32
CA ALA A 45 2.42 -5.30 -13.69
C ALA A 45 3.61 -5.95 -14.43
N SER A 46 4.60 -6.45 -13.68
CA SER A 46 5.73 -7.21 -14.24
C SER A 46 5.42 -8.69 -14.49
N SER A 47 4.35 -9.24 -13.89
CA SER A 47 3.79 -10.54 -14.25
C SER A 47 2.63 -10.31 -15.23
N THR A 48 2.90 -10.49 -16.51
CA THR A 48 1.96 -10.24 -17.60
C THR A 48 0.60 -10.92 -17.36
N ASP A 49 -0.45 -10.12 -17.18
CA ASP A 49 -1.87 -10.35 -17.49
C ASP A 49 -2.71 -11.47 -16.81
N ASP A 50 -2.30 -12.09 -15.69
CA ASP A 50 -3.24 -12.94 -14.93
C ASP A 50 -3.92 -12.16 -13.78
N PRO A 51 -5.20 -11.76 -13.92
CA PRO A 51 -5.95 -11.06 -12.87
C PRO A 51 -6.08 -11.87 -11.58
N VAL A 52 -5.97 -13.21 -11.63
CA VAL A 52 -6.00 -14.08 -10.44
C VAL A 52 -4.72 -13.92 -9.62
N VAL A 53 -3.56 -13.81 -10.27
CA VAL A 53 -2.27 -13.59 -9.59
C VAL A 53 -2.24 -12.21 -8.92
N LEU A 54 -2.76 -11.18 -9.60
CA LEU A 54 -2.92 -9.85 -9.00
C LEU A 54 -3.86 -9.90 -7.77
N CYS A 55 -4.99 -10.59 -7.90
CA CYS A 55 -5.95 -10.77 -6.81
C CYS A 55 -5.31 -11.49 -5.61
N GLU A 56 -4.57 -12.57 -5.84
CA GLU A 56 -3.88 -13.32 -4.79
C GLU A 56 -2.83 -12.45 -4.07
N GLN A 57 -2.04 -11.68 -4.81
CA GLN A 57 -1.01 -10.81 -4.22
C GLN A 57 -1.63 -9.72 -3.34
N ILE A 58 -2.71 -9.08 -3.79
CA ILE A 58 -3.47 -8.11 -2.99
C ILE A 58 -4.05 -8.78 -1.75
N ALA A 59 -4.71 -9.93 -1.91
CA ALA A 59 -5.35 -10.66 -0.81
C ALA A 59 -4.35 -11.07 0.27
N ARG A 60 -3.20 -11.64 -0.11
CA ARG A 60 -2.13 -11.99 0.84
C ARG A 60 -1.67 -10.78 1.65
N ARG A 61 -1.52 -9.62 0.99
CA ARG A 61 -1.07 -8.41 1.68
C ARG A 61 -2.08 -7.91 2.71
N LEU A 62 -3.37 -7.88 2.36
CA LEU A 62 -4.44 -7.49 3.29
C LEU A 62 -4.52 -8.43 4.49
N LEU A 63 -4.32 -9.74 4.26
CA LEU A 63 -4.27 -10.73 5.32
C LEU A 63 -3.05 -10.52 6.24
N ASP A 64 -1.86 -10.28 5.68
CA ASP A 64 -0.65 -9.99 6.46
C ASP A 64 -0.82 -8.75 7.35
N ASP A 65 -1.35 -7.66 6.79
CA ASP A 65 -1.58 -6.41 7.54
C ASP A 65 -2.60 -6.63 8.67
N ARG A 66 -3.65 -7.43 8.42
CA ARG A 66 -4.62 -7.83 9.46
C ARG A 66 -4.00 -8.69 10.55
N VAL A 67 -3.17 -9.68 10.19
CA VAL A 67 -2.45 -10.52 11.16
C VAL A 67 -1.56 -9.67 12.06
N VAL A 68 -0.83 -8.70 11.49
CA VAL A 68 0.00 -7.76 12.28
C VAL A 68 -0.85 -6.91 13.23
N HIS A 69 -2.01 -6.43 12.77
CA HIS A 69 -2.94 -5.67 13.61
C HIS A 69 -3.55 -6.52 14.74
N GLU A 70 -3.95 -7.76 14.47
CA GLU A 70 -4.51 -8.66 15.47
C GLU A 70 -3.45 -9.12 16.47
N ALA A 71 -2.23 -9.41 16.03
CA ALA A 71 -1.10 -9.74 16.91
C ALA A 71 -0.81 -8.59 17.88
N ARG A 72 -0.78 -7.34 17.39
CA ARG A 72 -0.60 -6.16 18.24
C ARG A 72 -1.74 -5.97 19.25
N ARG A 73 -2.98 -6.30 18.89
CA ARG A 73 -4.11 -6.24 19.84
C ARG A 73 -4.01 -7.30 20.94
N ARG A 74 -3.52 -8.50 20.62
CA ARG A 74 -3.35 -9.60 21.59
C ARG A 74 -2.17 -9.39 22.54
N THR A 75 -1.17 -8.59 22.19
CA THR A 75 -0.03 -8.27 23.07
C THR A 75 -0.33 -7.14 24.06
N VAL A 76 -1.37 -6.34 23.79
CA VAL A 76 -1.77 -5.18 24.62
C VAL A 76 -2.96 -5.52 25.54
N ALA A 77 -3.58 -6.69 25.37
CA ALA A 77 -4.60 -7.24 26.25
C ALA A 77 -3.98 -8.21 27.26
#